data_AF-A0A955WQE6-F1
#
_entry.id   AF-A0A955WQE6-F1
#
_cell.length_a   1.000
_cell.length_b   1.000
_cell.length_c   1.000
_cell.angle_alpha   90.00
_cell.angle_beta   90.00
_cell.angle_gamma   90.00
#
_symmetry.space_group_name_H-M   'P 1'
#
loop_
_entity.id
_entity.type
_entity.pdbx_description
1 polymer ?
#
loop_
_entity_poly.entity_id
_entity_poly.type
_entity_poly.pdbx_seq_one_letter_code
_entity_poly.pdbx_strand_id
1 'polypeptide(L)'
;DQINIVGDVSLAQAKDKAKGFRVGLIRVEEYFEGTNIKAHGGPPPTDGDQSYCWGGCPGALEEAIEILRLYDDATDAKLPRMHIVFGEQKAPLDVKPDELVVFLGDCARYDGPIGEQVVHIDSTYVDRSHKHPLEATAEDIFVKMIKTGSALRRPKGQQHIRITGCPVSVAEQALMLIHLGGIKNPYLDPRSAIPFASAYFSWRTHQAIRRIFGQKYNVPGPTPRGDARPAQNLPPPGRATPLEAR
;
A
#
# COMPACT_ATOMS: atom_id res chain seq x y z
N ASP A 1 -34.36 -16.45 10.00
CA ASP A 1 -33.66 -16.11 8.73
C ASP A 1 -33.94 -14.70 8.23
N GLN A 2 -33.71 -13.68 9.06
CA GLN A 2 -33.75 -12.28 8.61
C GLN A 2 -32.66 -11.50 9.33
N ILE A 3 -31.67 -11.02 8.59
CA ILE A 3 -30.65 -10.10 9.12
C ILE A 3 -31.37 -8.77 9.36
N ASN A 4 -31.46 -8.36 10.62
CA ASN A 4 -32.02 -7.05 10.95
C ASN A 4 -30.93 -6.00 10.66
N ILE A 5 -31.09 -5.24 9.57
CA ILE A 5 -30.17 -4.18 9.20
C ILE A 5 -30.46 -2.98 10.11
N VAL A 6 -29.66 -2.84 11.16
CA VAL A 6 -29.68 -1.73 12.10
C VAL A 6 -28.48 -0.82 11.83
N GLY A 7 -28.66 0.49 12.01
CA GLY A 7 -27.61 1.49 11.86
C GLY A 7 -28.13 2.89 12.19
N ASP A 8 -27.24 3.87 12.27
CA ASP A 8 -27.58 5.26 12.60
C ASP A 8 -28.47 5.94 11.55
N VAL A 9 -28.64 5.30 10.38
CA VAL A 9 -29.51 5.74 9.29
C VAL A 9 -30.27 4.56 8.69
N SER A 10 -31.51 4.80 8.28
CA SER A 10 -32.32 3.83 7.52
C SER A 10 -31.74 3.58 6.13
N LEU A 11 -32.10 2.45 5.50
CA LEU A 11 -31.71 2.15 4.11
C LEU A 11 -32.10 3.26 3.13
N ALA A 12 -33.27 3.88 3.32
CA ALA A 12 -33.74 5.00 2.49
C ALA A 12 -32.82 6.22 2.63
N GLN A 13 -32.44 6.57 3.86
CA GLN A 13 -31.51 7.67 4.13
C GLN A 13 -30.10 7.36 3.60
N ALA A 14 -29.61 6.12 3.74
CA ALA A 14 -28.33 5.72 3.18
C ALA A 14 -28.32 5.85 1.64
N LYS A 15 -29.38 5.41 0.96
CA LYS A 15 -29.54 5.56 -0.50
C LYS A 15 -29.61 7.02 -0.93
N ASP A 16 -30.31 7.86 -0.17
CA ASP A 16 -30.41 9.29 -0.46
C ASP A 16 -29.06 10.00 -0.28
N LYS A 17 -28.34 9.72 0.82
CA LYS A 17 -26.98 10.21 1.06
C LYS A 17 -25.97 9.70 0.02
N ALA A 18 -26.20 8.50 -0.52
CA ALA A 18 -25.36 7.91 -1.55
C ALA A 18 -25.63 8.49 -2.95
N LYS A 19 -26.65 9.34 -3.14
CA LYS A 19 -26.90 9.98 -4.44
C LYS A 19 -25.69 10.82 -4.85
N GLY A 20 -25.20 10.59 -6.06
CA GLY A 20 -24.04 11.29 -6.60
C GLY A 20 -22.69 10.69 -6.21
N PHE A 21 -22.65 9.64 -5.38
CA PHE A 21 -21.43 8.85 -5.21
C PHE A 21 -21.02 8.29 -6.56
N ARG A 22 -19.77 8.56 -6.94
CA ARG A 22 -19.13 7.96 -8.09
C ARG A 22 -18.16 6.91 -7.59
N VAL A 23 -18.05 5.82 -8.35
CA VAL A 23 -17.04 4.81 -8.10
C VAL A 23 -15.70 5.39 -8.55
N GLY A 24 -14.79 5.61 -7.60
CA GLY A 24 -13.43 6.11 -7.86
C GLY A 24 -12.48 5.02 -8.37
N LEU A 25 -12.91 4.21 -9.33
CA LEU A 25 -12.04 3.22 -9.99
C LEU A 25 -11.28 3.91 -11.13
N ILE A 26 -10.43 4.87 -10.76
CA ILE A 26 -9.51 5.52 -11.69
C ILE A 26 -8.24 4.68 -11.71
N ARG A 27 -7.66 4.48 -12.89
CA ARG A 27 -6.36 3.83 -13.01
C ARG A 27 -5.29 4.75 -12.47
N VAL A 28 -4.30 4.22 -11.77
CA VAL A 28 -3.21 5.05 -11.22
C VAL A 28 -2.46 5.83 -12.31
N GLU A 29 -2.40 5.28 -13.53
CA GLU A 29 -1.81 5.97 -14.68
C GLU A 29 -2.61 7.21 -15.09
N GLU A 30 -3.94 7.13 -15.06
CA GLU A 30 -4.85 8.26 -15.35
C GLU A 30 -4.81 9.29 -14.20
N TYR A 31 -4.75 8.81 -12.96
CA TYR A 31 -4.68 9.67 -11.77
C TYR A 31 -3.48 10.63 -11.81
N PHE A 32 -2.32 10.12 -12.24
CA PHE A 32 -1.07 10.88 -12.29
C PHE A 32 -0.78 11.51 -13.66
N GLU A 33 -1.72 11.47 -14.61
CA GLU A 33 -1.55 12.09 -15.91
C GLU A 33 -1.25 13.60 -15.76
N GLY A 34 -0.24 14.08 -16.50
CA GLY A 34 0.19 15.48 -16.44
C GLY A 34 1.01 15.86 -15.19
N THR A 35 1.28 14.92 -14.28
CA THR A 35 2.14 15.16 -13.11
C THR A 35 3.60 14.74 -13.37
N ASN A 36 4.48 14.95 -12.38
CA ASN A 36 5.86 14.45 -12.41
C ASN A 36 5.96 12.94 -12.15
N ILE A 37 4.87 12.28 -11.75
CA ILE A 37 4.82 10.82 -11.55
C ILE A 37 4.25 10.18 -12.81
N LYS A 38 5.01 9.28 -13.43
CA LYS A 38 4.53 8.38 -14.48
C LYS A 38 4.27 7.01 -13.86
N ALA A 39 3.03 6.74 -13.50
CA ALA A 39 2.66 5.46 -12.92
C ALA A 39 2.48 4.38 -14.00
N HIS A 40 2.77 3.12 -13.65
CA HIS A 40 2.63 1.95 -14.52
C HIS A 40 1.95 0.84 -13.73
N GLY A 41 0.75 0.44 -14.13
CA GLY A 41 0.01 -0.67 -13.53
C GLY A 41 -0.01 -1.89 -14.43
N GLY A 42 0.87 -2.85 -14.15
CA GLY A 42 0.90 -4.16 -14.79
C GLY A 42 0.02 -5.21 -14.11
N PRO A 43 -0.18 -6.39 -14.72
CA PRO A 43 -0.87 -7.50 -14.08
C PRO A 43 -0.11 -7.96 -12.81
N PRO A 44 -0.82 -8.46 -11.77
CA PRO A 44 -0.17 -9.09 -10.64
C PRO A 44 0.45 -10.45 -11.04
N PRO A 45 1.49 -10.91 -10.34
CA PRO A 45 2.14 -12.20 -10.59
C PRO A 45 1.31 -13.36 -10.00
N THR A 46 0.10 -13.55 -10.51
CA THR A 46 -0.82 -14.63 -10.15
C THR A 46 -1.26 -15.37 -11.41
N ASP A 47 -1.57 -16.66 -11.31
CA ASP A 47 -2.08 -17.49 -12.42
C ASP A 47 -3.51 -17.09 -12.89
N GLY A 48 -4.04 -15.96 -12.39
CA GLY A 48 -5.36 -15.45 -12.72
C GLY A 48 -5.38 -14.54 -13.93
N ASP A 49 -6.56 -14.40 -14.55
CA ASP A 49 -6.82 -13.59 -15.75
C ASP A 49 -6.87 -12.08 -15.49
N GLN A 50 -6.18 -11.61 -14.44
CA GLN A 50 -6.19 -10.19 -14.06
C GLN A 50 -5.16 -9.44 -14.88
N SER A 51 -5.62 -8.55 -15.77
CA SER A 51 -4.74 -7.74 -16.61
C SER A 51 -4.12 -6.53 -15.89
N TYR A 52 -4.53 -6.26 -14.65
CA TYR A 52 -4.16 -5.05 -13.91
C TYR A 52 -4.08 -5.27 -12.40
N CYS A 53 -3.01 -4.79 -11.78
CA CYS A 53 -2.85 -4.82 -10.33
C CYS A 53 -3.72 -3.74 -9.67
N TRP A 54 -4.97 -4.09 -9.37
CA TRP A 54 -5.83 -3.35 -8.43
C TRP A 54 -5.40 -3.52 -6.95
N GLY A 55 -4.13 -3.86 -6.72
CA GLY A 55 -3.60 -4.14 -5.40
C GLY A 55 -3.65 -2.92 -4.48
N GLY A 56 -3.19 -3.09 -3.25
CA GLY A 56 -3.18 -1.98 -2.28
C GLY A 56 -2.14 -0.90 -2.59
N CYS A 57 -1.09 -1.17 -3.36
CA CYS A 57 -0.01 -0.20 -3.59
C CYS A 57 -0.46 1.03 -4.40
N PRO A 58 -1.17 0.90 -5.54
CA PRO A 58 -1.70 2.05 -6.29
C PRO A 58 -2.59 2.96 -5.45
N GLY A 59 -3.61 2.41 -4.77
CA GLY A 59 -4.49 3.21 -3.91
C GLY A 59 -3.74 3.84 -2.72
N ALA A 60 -2.74 3.16 -2.18
CA ALA A 60 -1.90 3.73 -1.13
C ALA A 60 -0.98 4.86 -1.64
N LEU A 61 -0.63 4.88 -2.93
CA LEU A 61 0.10 5.98 -3.55
C LEU A 61 -0.80 7.22 -3.67
N GLU A 62 -2.02 7.02 -4.17
CA GLU A 62 -3.05 8.07 -4.28
C GLU A 62 -3.35 8.69 -2.92
N GLU A 63 -3.58 7.87 -1.89
CA GLU A 63 -3.77 8.37 -0.52
C GLU A 63 -2.54 9.12 0.00
N ALA A 64 -1.34 8.59 -0.22
CA ALA A 64 -0.10 9.21 0.23
C ALA A 64 0.11 10.60 -0.40
N ILE A 65 -0.09 10.75 -1.72
CA ILE A 65 0.11 12.04 -2.38
C ILE A 65 -0.94 13.07 -1.92
N GLU A 66 -2.19 12.68 -1.71
CA GLU A 66 -3.24 13.60 -1.23
C GLU A 66 -2.96 14.09 0.19
N ILE A 67 -2.51 13.20 1.09
CA ILE A 67 -2.06 13.60 2.43
C ILE A 67 -0.95 14.65 2.34
N LEU A 68 0.01 14.47 1.43
CA LEU A 68 1.14 15.39 1.26
C LEU A 68 0.71 16.73 0.64
N ARG A 69 -0.21 16.72 -0.34
CA ARG A 69 -0.79 17.93 -0.93
C ARG A 69 -1.53 18.79 0.09
N LEU A 70 -2.23 18.17 1.04
CA LEU A 70 -2.85 18.89 2.16
C LEU A 70 -1.81 19.49 3.14
N TYR A 71 -0.59 18.95 3.14
CA TYR A 71 0.46 19.31 4.09
C TYR A 71 1.43 20.37 3.55
N ASP A 72 1.67 20.33 2.24
CA ASP A 72 2.62 21.17 1.53
C ASP A 72 2.06 21.49 0.14
N ASP A 73 1.55 22.71 -0.05
CA ASP A 73 0.97 23.18 -1.31
C ASP A 73 1.95 23.09 -2.50
N ALA A 74 3.26 23.02 -2.23
CA ALA A 74 4.30 22.86 -3.23
C ALA A 74 4.63 21.39 -3.56
N THR A 75 3.87 20.42 -3.05
CA THR A 75 4.13 18.97 -3.19
C THR A 75 4.41 18.57 -4.63
N ASP A 76 3.52 18.90 -5.57
CA ASP A 76 3.68 18.47 -6.96
C ASP A 76 4.88 19.13 -7.65
N ALA A 77 5.13 20.41 -7.36
CA ALA A 77 6.26 21.16 -7.92
C ALA A 77 7.62 20.66 -7.40
N LYS A 78 7.63 20.09 -6.19
CA LYS A 78 8.84 19.57 -5.53
C LYS A 78 9.22 18.16 -5.97
N LEU A 79 8.24 17.36 -6.38
CA LEU A 79 8.51 15.98 -6.78
C LEU A 79 9.34 15.95 -8.07
N PRO A 80 10.44 15.18 -8.12
CA PRO A 80 11.18 14.99 -9.37
C PRO A 80 10.37 14.12 -10.32
N ARG A 81 10.72 14.19 -11.61
CA ARG A 81 10.16 13.28 -12.62
C ARG A 81 10.56 11.85 -12.29
N MET A 82 9.58 10.96 -12.18
CA MET A 82 9.82 9.57 -11.78
C MET A 82 8.81 8.61 -12.41
N HIS A 83 9.21 7.36 -12.54
CA HIS A 83 8.36 6.25 -12.91
C HIS A 83 8.03 5.45 -11.65
N ILE A 84 6.77 5.15 -11.42
CA ILE A 84 6.36 4.25 -10.32
C ILE A 84 5.69 3.03 -10.92
N VAL A 85 6.27 1.85 -10.65
CA VAL A 85 5.88 0.60 -11.30
C VAL A 85 5.24 -0.34 -10.29
N PHE A 86 4.04 -0.81 -10.63
CA PHE A 86 3.27 -1.80 -9.89
C PHE A 86 3.02 -3.03 -10.77
N GLY A 87 3.12 -4.22 -10.19
CA GLY A 87 2.91 -5.46 -10.95
C GLY A 87 3.98 -5.70 -12.02
N GLU A 88 3.64 -6.51 -13.02
CA GLU A 88 4.57 -6.88 -14.10
C GLU A 88 4.61 -5.83 -15.22
N GLN A 89 5.78 -5.19 -15.38
CA GLN A 89 6.05 -4.28 -16.47
C GLN A 89 6.78 -5.03 -17.59
N LYS A 90 6.09 -5.26 -18.72
CA LYS A 90 6.66 -5.95 -19.89
C LYS A 90 7.26 -5.01 -20.92
N ALA A 91 6.64 -3.86 -21.12
CA ALA A 91 7.12 -2.88 -22.08
C ALA A 91 8.35 -2.15 -21.51
N PRO A 92 9.38 -1.87 -22.34
CA PRO A 92 10.51 -1.05 -21.91
C PRO A 92 10.04 0.29 -21.35
N LEU A 93 10.67 0.72 -20.26
CA LEU A 93 10.42 2.04 -19.68
C LEU A 93 11.24 3.09 -20.44
N ASP A 94 10.57 4.10 -20.97
CA ASP A 94 11.19 5.30 -21.54
C ASP A 94 11.66 6.23 -20.41
N VAL A 95 12.81 5.92 -19.81
CA VAL A 95 13.37 6.63 -18.65
C VAL A 95 14.48 7.57 -19.10
N LYS A 96 14.36 8.86 -18.76
CA LYS A 96 15.39 9.87 -19.07
C LYS A 96 16.53 9.87 -18.04
N PRO A 97 17.70 10.46 -18.35
CA PRO A 97 18.86 10.44 -17.44
C PRO A 97 18.62 11.05 -16.04
N ASP A 98 17.70 11.99 -15.92
CA ASP A 98 17.33 12.66 -14.65
C ASP A 98 16.12 12.03 -13.95
N GLU A 99 15.50 11.01 -14.55
CA GLU A 99 14.34 10.33 -14.02
C GLU A 99 14.73 9.12 -13.16
N LEU A 100 13.92 8.85 -12.14
CA LEU A 100 14.07 7.71 -11.23
C LEU A 100 12.95 6.70 -11.46
N VAL A 101 13.25 5.40 -11.42
CA VAL A 101 12.25 4.32 -11.42
C VAL A 101 12.10 3.74 -10.02
N VAL A 102 10.86 3.64 -9.54
CA VAL A 102 10.53 3.05 -8.24
C VAL A 102 9.64 1.84 -8.45
N PHE A 103 10.15 0.66 -8.13
CA PHE A 103 9.39 -0.58 -8.13
C PHE A 103 8.70 -0.77 -6.77
N LEU A 104 7.37 -0.76 -6.76
CA LEU A 104 6.58 -0.85 -5.53
C LEU A 104 5.90 -2.20 -5.38
N GLY A 105 6.28 -2.87 -4.30
CA GLY A 105 5.67 -4.06 -3.77
C GLY A 105 6.28 -5.36 -4.25
N ASP A 106 5.87 -6.43 -3.58
CA ASP A 106 6.36 -7.78 -3.85
C ASP A 106 5.93 -8.28 -5.24
N CYS A 107 4.84 -7.71 -5.77
CA CYS A 107 4.32 -8.01 -7.09
C CYS A 107 5.10 -7.39 -8.25
N ALA A 108 5.94 -6.38 -7.98
CA ALA A 108 6.66 -5.68 -9.04
C ALA A 108 7.62 -6.62 -9.75
N ARG A 109 7.56 -6.65 -11.08
CA ARG A 109 8.47 -7.43 -11.94
C ARG A 109 8.87 -6.63 -13.17
N TYR A 110 10.14 -6.67 -13.52
CA TYR A 110 10.68 -6.00 -14.70
C TYR A 110 11.95 -6.70 -15.18
N ASP A 111 12.07 -6.88 -16.48
CA ASP A 111 13.29 -7.33 -17.14
C ASP A 111 13.50 -6.46 -18.37
N GLY A 112 14.47 -5.54 -18.29
CA GLY A 112 14.69 -4.61 -19.38
C GLY A 112 15.64 -3.47 -19.03
N PRO A 113 15.86 -2.55 -19.99
CA PRO A 113 16.77 -1.43 -19.81
C PRO A 113 16.18 -0.36 -18.88
N ILE A 114 17.04 0.27 -18.08
CA ILE A 114 16.81 1.54 -17.37
C ILE A 114 18.07 2.38 -17.56
N GLY A 115 17.98 3.43 -18.38
CA GLY A 115 19.16 4.17 -18.82
C GLY A 115 20.14 3.25 -19.55
N GLU A 116 21.39 3.22 -19.09
CA GLU A 116 22.46 2.38 -19.68
C GLU A 116 22.54 0.97 -19.07
N GLN A 117 21.70 0.65 -18.08
CA GLN A 117 21.74 -0.61 -17.33
C GLN A 117 20.60 -1.54 -17.72
N VAL A 118 20.88 -2.84 -17.84
CA VAL A 118 19.82 -3.87 -17.86
C VAL A 118 19.49 -4.23 -16.42
N VAL A 119 18.22 -4.14 -16.06
CA VAL A 119 17.73 -4.31 -14.69
C VAL A 119 16.77 -5.49 -14.65
N HIS A 120 17.01 -6.39 -13.69
CA HIS A 120 16.16 -7.54 -13.42
C HIS A 120 15.54 -7.39 -12.03
N ILE A 121 14.21 -7.27 -12.00
CA ILE A 121 13.40 -7.22 -10.78
C ILE A 121 12.48 -8.43 -10.78
N ASP A 122 12.75 -9.38 -9.89
CA ASP A 122 11.91 -10.56 -9.71
C ASP A 122 10.78 -10.31 -8.71
N SER A 123 9.59 -10.81 -9.03
CA SER A 123 8.47 -10.86 -8.10
C SER A 123 8.82 -11.72 -6.90
N THR A 124 8.57 -11.20 -5.70
CA THR A 124 8.63 -11.93 -4.42
C THR A 124 7.24 -12.14 -3.84
N TYR A 125 6.21 -11.98 -4.68
CA TYR A 125 4.82 -12.14 -4.27
C TYR A 125 4.54 -13.55 -3.75
N VAL A 126 3.77 -13.61 -2.67
CA VAL A 126 3.26 -14.86 -2.10
C VAL A 126 1.75 -14.81 -2.15
N ASP A 127 1.17 -15.85 -2.75
CA ASP A 127 -0.28 -16.01 -2.86
C ASP A 127 -0.97 -15.85 -1.49
N ARG A 128 -2.07 -15.11 -1.46
CA ARG A 128 -2.78 -14.81 -0.20
C ARG A 128 -3.35 -16.06 0.47
N SER A 129 -3.70 -17.11 -0.27
CA SER A 129 -4.17 -18.38 0.29
C SER A 129 -3.09 -19.11 1.09
N HIS A 130 -1.82 -18.73 0.92
CA HIS A 130 -0.69 -19.26 1.69
C HIS A 130 -0.38 -18.41 2.93
N LYS A 131 -1.09 -17.30 3.16
CA LYS A 131 -0.91 -16.45 4.34
C LYS A 131 -2.06 -16.64 5.32
N HIS A 132 -1.73 -16.84 6.59
CA HIS A 132 -2.74 -16.93 7.64
C HIS A 132 -3.00 -15.54 8.25
N PRO A 133 -4.24 -15.01 8.24
CA PRO A 133 -4.52 -13.67 8.75
C PRO A 133 -4.10 -13.43 10.21
N LEU A 134 -4.23 -14.46 11.06
CA LEU A 134 -3.82 -14.40 12.48
C LEU A 134 -2.30 -14.36 12.72
N GLU A 135 -1.48 -14.60 11.69
CA GLU A 135 -0.02 -14.52 11.78
C GLU A 135 0.51 -13.14 11.39
N ALA A 136 -0.36 -12.26 10.87
CA ALA A 136 0.03 -10.90 10.53
C ALA A 136 0.54 -10.15 11.77
N THR A 137 1.74 -9.61 11.67
CA THR A 137 2.36 -8.78 12.70
C THR A 137 2.17 -7.30 12.36
N ALA A 138 1.95 -6.48 13.38
CA ALA A 138 1.97 -5.04 13.20
C ALA A 138 3.43 -4.59 12.98
N GLU A 139 3.65 -3.83 11.92
CA GLU A 139 4.94 -3.19 11.66
C GLU A 139 5.01 -1.82 12.36
N ASP A 140 6.16 -1.55 12.96
CA ASP A 140 6.40 -0.32 13.69
C ASP A 140 6.72 0.86 12.75
N ILE A 141 6.14 2.03 13.01
CA ILE A 141 6.35 3.22 12.18
C ILE A 141 7.80 3.69 12.13
N PHE A 142 8.56 3.59 13.21
CA PHE A 142 9.98 3.96 13.21
C PHE A 142 10.81 2.93 12.45
N VAL A 143 10.44 1.65 12.53
CA VAL A 143 11.03 0.61 11.68
C VAL A 143 10.77 0.91 10.21
N LYS A 144 9.55 1.33 9.85
CA LYS A 144 9.23 1.78 8.48
C LYS A 144 10.07 2.97 8.05
N MET A 145 10.20 4.00 8.88
CA MET A 145 11.07 5.15 8.58
C MET A 145 12.51 4.73 8.29
N ILE A 146 13.08 3.84 9.10
CA ILE A 146 14.43 3.34 8.90
C ILE A 146 14.53 2.49 7.63
N LYS A 147 13.59 1.56 7.42
CA LYS A 147 13.55 0.66 6.25
C LYS A 147 13.42 1.46 4.95
N THR A 148 12.44 2.35 4.87
CA THR A 148 12.22 3.24 3.72
C THR A 148 13.43 4.15 3.50
N GLY A 149 13.93 4.81 4.55
CA GLY A 149 15.11 5.65 4.44
C GLY A 149 16.35 4.90 3.95
N SER A 150 16.52 3.63 4.34
CA SER A 150 17.61 2.78 3.87
C SER A 150 17.43 2.36 2.42
N ALA A 151 16.21 1.98 2.01
CA ALA A 151 15.90 1.64 0.62
C ALA A 151 16.10 2.82 -0.36
N LEU A 152 16.00 4.04 0.14
CA LEU A 152 16.19 5.27 -0.63
C LEU A 152 17.65 5.72 -0.73
N ARG A 153 18.54 5.17 0.10
CA ARG A 153 19.99 5.39 -0.03
C ARG A 153 20.48 4.64 -1.26
N ARG A 154 20.56 5.36 -2.38
CA ARG A 154 21.07 4.83 -3.65
C ARG A 154 22.52 5.29 -3.91
N PRO A 155 23.36 4.41 -4.47
CA PRO A 155 24.62 4.80 -5.11
C PRO A 155 24.41 5.92 -6.13
N LYS A 156 25.41 6.80 -6.28
CA LYS A 156 25.40 7.85 -7.29
C LYS A 156 25.28 7.22 -8.68
N GLY A 157 24.31 7.66 -9.47
CA GLY A 157 24.06 7.15 -10.83
C GLY A 157 23.07 5.99 -10.93
N GLN A 158 22.63 5.38 -9.82
CA GLN A 158 21.60 4.34 -9.87
C GLN A 158 20.22 4.95 -10.13
N GLN A 159 19.58 4.62 -11.26
CA GLN A 159 18.28 5.18 -11.66
C GLN A 159 17.06 4.36 -11.22
N HIS A 160 17.22 3.36 -10.36
CA HIS A 160 16.09 2.58 -9.86
C HIS A 160 16.20 2.22 -8.38
N ILE A 161 15.05 2.09 -7.73
CA ILE A 161 14.92 1.57 -6.35
C ILE A 161 13.74 0.60 -6.27
N ARG A 162 13.77 -0.28 -5.27
CA ARG A 162 12.67 -1.20 -4.97
C ARG A 162 12.26 -1.06 -3.52
N ILE A 163 10.96 -0.95 -3.27
CA ILE A 163 10.37 -0.99 -1.93
C ILE A 163 9.45 -2.20 -1.87
N THR A 164 9.79 -3.19 -1.03
CA THR A 164 9.04 -4.44 -0.89
C THR A 164 7.92 -4.34 0.15
N GLY A 165 6.86 -5.12 -0.09
CA GLY A 165 5.61 -5.12 0.69
C GLY A 165 4.41 -5.54 -0.15
N CYS A 166 3.41 -6.16 0.48
CA CYS A 166 2.16 -6.55 -0.20
C CYS A 166 0.93 -6.25 0.68
N PRO A 167 0.47 -4.99 0.73
CA PRO A 167 0.98 -3.82 -0.03
C PRO A 167 2.17 -3.12 0.64
N VAL A 168 2.89 -2.29 -0.11
CA VAL A 168 3.71 -1.21 0.46
C VAL A 168 2.78 -0.18 1.08
N SER A 169 2.95 0.11 2.36
CA SER A 169 1.97 0.89 3.11
C SER A 169 1.97 2.38 2.72
N VAL A 170 0.83 3.06 2.93
CA VAL A 170 0.69 4.53 2.74
C VAL A 170 1.83 5.27 3.43
N ALA A 171 2.21 4.86 4.64
CA ALA A 171 3.32 5.46 5.38
C ALA A 171 4.66 5.36 4.66
N GLU A 172 5.02 4.18 4.13
CA GLU A 172 6.27 3.98 3.39
C GLU A 172 6.27 4.76 2.08
N GLN A 173 5.14 4.84 1.38
CA GLN A 173 5.01 5.60 0.14
C GLN A 173 5.05 7.13 0.39
N ALA A 174 4.41 7.62 1.44
CA ALA A 174 4.53 9.02 1.86
C ALA A 174 5.98 9.38 2.21
N LEU A 175 6.67 8.53 2.99
CA LEU A 175 8.07 8.73 3.35
C LEU A 175 9.00 8.71 2.12
N MET A 176 8.71 7.86 1.13
CA MET A 176 9.39 7.86 -0.17
C MET A 176 9.22 9.21 -0.88
N LEU A 177 7.99 9.67 -1.07
CA LEU A 177 7.70 10.94 -1.74
C LEU A 177 8.33 12.13 -1.01
N ILE A 178 8.24 12.15 0.33
CA ILE A 178 8.89 13.15 1.19
C ILE A 178 10.38 13.22 0.93
N HIS A 179 11.06 12.07 0.93
CA HIS A 179 12.49 12.01 0.74
C HIS A 179 12.92 12.42 -0.68
N LEU A 180 12.19 11.94 -1.70
CA LEU A 180 12.52 12.20 -3.10
C LEU A 180 12.22 13.65 -3.52
N GLY A 181 11.13 14.23 -3.01
CA GLY A 181 10.73 15.61 -3.33
C GLY A 181 11.23 16.65 -2.34
N GLY A 182 11.79 16.28 -1.18
CA GLY A 182 12.06 17.25 -0.12
C GLY A 182 10.77 17.94 0.38
N ILE A 183 9.67 17.18 0.39
CA ILE A 183 8.36 17.66 0.87
C ILE A 183 8.41 17.76 2.40
N LYS A 184 7.64 18.69 2.97
CA LYS A 184 7.50 18.76 4.44
C LYS A 184 7.01 17.42 4.98
N ASN A 185 7.68 16.91 6.01
CA ASN A 185 7.36 15.62 6.61
C ASN A 185 6.29 15.76 7.71
N PRO A 186 5.06 15.22 7.53
CA PRO A 186 4.00 15.34 8.53
C PRO A 186 4.34 14.66 9.86
N TYR A 187 5.19 13.61 9.84
CA TYR A 187 5.61 12.89 11.05
C TYR A 187 6.56 13.71 11.93
N LEU A 188 7.25 14.69 11.36
CA LEU A 188 8.19 15.57 12.06
C LEU A 188 7.60 16.96 12.31
N ASP A 189 6.34 17.19 11.95
CA ASP A 189 5.73 18.48 12.22
C ASP A 189 5.54 18.69 13.72
N PRO A 190 5.98 19.82 14.29
CA PRO A 190 5.86 20.07 15.72
C PRO A 190 4.43 19.97 16.28
N ARG A 191 3.40 20.31 15.49
CA ARG A 191 2.00 20.28 15.91
C ARG A 191 1.46 18.85 16.00
N SER A 192 1.96 17.95 15.17
CA SER A 192 1.55 16.54 15.12
C SER A 192 2.47 15.62 15.91
N ALA A 193 3.77 15.96 16.02
CA ALA A 193 4.80 15.10 16.59
C ALA A 193 4.54 14.76 18.07
N ILE A 194 4.10 15.74 18.88
CA ILE A 194 3.81 15.51 20.30
C ILE A 194 2.57 14.60 20.47
N PRO A 195 1.39 14.92 19.90
CA PRO A 195 0.23 14.02 19.94
C PRO A 195 0.56 12.62 19.39
N PHE A 196 1.31 12.55 18.29
CA PHE A 196 1.72 11.30 17.67
C PHE A 196 2.60 10.45 18.59
N ALA A 197 3.66 11.03 19.16
CA ALA A 197 4.55 10.33 20.07
C ALA A 197 3.80 9.86 21.32
N SER A 198 2.94 10.71 21.89
CA SER A 198 2.09 10.36 23.03
C SER A 198 1.18 9.16 22.72
N ALA A 199 0.46 9.21 21.60
CA ALA A 199 -0.42 8.12 21.16
C ALA A 199 0.36 6.83 20.89
N TYR A 200 1.52 6.94 20.24
CA TYR A 200 2.40 5.81 19.95
C TYR A 200 2.90 5.14 21.25
N PHE A 201 3.41 5.90 22.21
CA PHE A 201 3.90 5.35 23.48
C PHE A 201 2.77 4.80 24.35
N SER A 202 1.59 5.43 24.32
CA SER A 202 0.39 4.90 24.96
C SER A 202 0.01 3.53 24.38
N TRP A 203 -0.07 3.44 23.04
CA TRP A 203 -0.34 2.19 22.34
C TRP A 203 0.72 1.11 22.66
N ARG A 204 2.02 1.45 22.63
CA ARG A 204 3.10 0.53 22.98
C ARG A 204 2.98 0.01 24.41
N THR A 205 2.65 0.90 25.36
CA THR A 205 2.41 0.54 26.76
C THR A 205 1.24 -0.43 26.88
N HIS A 206 0.11 -0.13 26.23
CA HIS A 206 -1.04 -1.03 26.22
C HIS A 206 -0.74 -2.39 25.57
N GLN A 207 0.04 -2.43 24.49
CA GLN A 207 0.48 -3.68 23.87
C GLN A 207 1.37 -4.50 24.81
N ALA A 208 2.29 -3.87 25.53
CA ALA A 208 3.14 -4.54 26.51
C ALA A 208 2.31 -5.11 27.67
N ILE A 209 1.38 -4.32 28.22
CA ILE A 209 0.46 -4.75 29.28
C ILE A 209 -0.37 -5.96 28.81
N ARG A 210 -0.99 -5.87 27.63
CA ARG A 210 -1.78 -6.96 27.05
C ARG A 210 -0.96 -8.25 26.91
N ARG A 211 0.28 -8.15 26.43
CA ARG A 211 1.19 -9.30 26.31
C ARG A 211 1.54 -9.91 27.67
N ILE A 212 1.78 -9.10 28.70
CA ILE A 212 2.01 -9.57 30.08
C ILE A 212 0.80 -10.37 30.59
N PHE A 213 -0.41 -9.92 30.26
CA PHE A 213 -1.65 -10.64 30.59
C PHE A 213 -2.01 -11.76 29.59
N GLY A 214 -1.08 -12.20 28.73
CA GLY A 214 -1.28 -13.30 27.79
C GLY A 214 -2.23 -13.01 26.63
N GLN A 215 -2.66 -11.75 26.46
CA GLN A 215 -3.52 -11.35 25.35
C GLN A 215 -2.70 -11.16 24.08
N LYS A 216 -3.03 -11.94 23.04
CA LYS A 216 -2.41 -11.83 21.72
C LYS A 216 -2.88 -10.56 21.01
N TYR A 217 -2.02 -10.02 20.14
CA TYR A 217 -2.36 -8.86 19.30
C TYR A 217 -3.52 -9.16 18.36
N ASN A 218 -3.42 -10.29 17.64
CA ASN A 218 -4.43 -10.76 16.70
C ASN A 218 -5.09 -12.01 17.28
N VAL A 219 -6.41 -11.97 17.43
CA VAL A 219 -7.23 -13.05 17.97
C VAL A 219 -8.36 -13.35 16.99
N PRO A 220 -8.79 -14.62 16.86
CA PRO A 220 -9.94 -14.95 16.04
C PRO A 220 -11.17 -14.20 16.56
N GLY A 221 -12.02 -13.75 15.63
CA GLY A 221 -13.32 -13.19 15.98
C GLY A 221 -14.23 -14.24 16.63
N PRO A 222 -15.32 -13.82 17.28
CA PRO A 222 -16.24 -14.72 17.98
C PRO A 222 -17.01 -15.66 17.02
N THR A 223 -17.02 -15.35 15.72
CA THR A 223 -17.75 -16.10 14.70
C THR A 223 -16.84 -16.36 13.50
N PRO A 224 -16.94 -17.55 12.86
CA PRO A 224 -16.35 -17.77 11.55
C PRO A 224 -16.83 -16.73 10.54
N ARG A 225 -16.02 -16.50 9.50
CA ARG A 225 -16.44 -15.66 8.38
C ARG A 225 -17.68 -16.29 7.73
N GLY A 226 -18.78 -15.54 7.64
CA GLY A 226 -20.05 -16.01 7.09
C GLY A 226 -20.07 -16.14 5.56
N ASP A 227 -21.22 -16.58 5.03
CA ASP A 227 -21.41 -16.91 3.61
C ASP A 227 -21.34 -15.71 2.65
N ALA A 228 -21.33 -14.48 3.16
CA ALA A 228 -21.11 -13.26 2.38
C ALA A 228 -19.67 -13.09 1.86
N ARG A 229 -18.80 -14.10 2.04
CA ARG A 229 -17.44 -14.09 1.50
C ARG A 229 -17.49 -14.07 -0.05
N PRO A 230 -16.76 -13.16 -0.71
CA PRO A 230 -16.64 -13.18 -2.16
C PRO A 230 -16.01 -14.50 -2.63
N ALA A 231 -16.45 -15.02 -3.78
CA ALA A 231 -15.88 -16.24 -4.37
C ALA A 231 -14.36 -16.12 -4.58
N GLN A 232 -13.84 -14.91 -4.83
CA GLN A 232 -12.39 -14.66 -4.98
C GLN A 232 -11.59 -14.90 -3.69
N ASN A 233 -12.24 -14.99 -2.53
CA ASN A 233 -11.60 -15.27 -1.24
C ASN A 233 -11.80 -16.72 -0.79
N LEU A 234 -12.34 -17.59 -1.65
CA LEU A 234 -12.36 -19.02 -1.39
C LEU A 234 -10.93 -19.57 -1.52
N PRO A 235 -10.49 -20.45 -0.62
CA PRO A 235 -9.20 -21.08 -0.81
C PRO A 235 -9.22 -21.99 -2.05
N PRO A 236 -8.04 -22.28 -2.64
CA PRO A 236 -7.93 -23.23 -3.74
C PRO A 236 -8.55 -24.59 -3.39
N PRO A 237 -9.03 -25.36 -4.38
CA PRO A 237 -9.55 -26.70 -4.16
C PRO A 237 -8.60 -27.57 -3.33
N GLY A 238 -9.12 -28.25 -2.30
CA GLY A 238 -8.35 -29.15 -1.42
C GLY A 238 -7.80 -28.51 -0.14
N ARG A 239 -8.00 -27.20 0.09
CA ARG A 239 -7.67 -26.54 1.37
C ARG A 239 -8.86 -26.57 2.34
N ALA A 240 -8.59 -26.89 3.60
CA ALA A 240 -9.61 -26.88 4.64
C ALA A 240 -10.16 -25.45 4.86
N THR A 241 -11.49 -25.35 4.95
CA THR A 241 -12.21 -24.12 5.30
C THR A 241 -12.85 -24.23 6.68
N PRO A 242 -12.97 -23.11 7.43
CA PRO A 242 -12.55 -21.76 7.08
C PRO A 242 -11.03 -21.58 7.23
N LEU A 243 -10.42 -20.72 6.40
CA LEU A 243 -8.97 -20.41 6.49
C LEU A 243 -8.59 -19.81 7.86
N GLU A 244 -9.59 -19.30 8.59
CA GLU A 244 -9.45 -18.72 9.91
C GLU A 244 -9.62 -19.73 11.07
N ALA A 245 -10.05 -20.96 10.79
CA ALA A 245 -10.10 -22.04 11.79
C ALA A 245 -8.74 -22.72 11.88
N ARG A 246 -8.21 -22.77 13.11
CA ARG A 246 -7.10 -23.66 13.45
C ARG A 246 -7.61 -25.05 13.75
#